data_AF-A0A158A2T3-F1
#
_entry.id   AF-A0A158A2T3-F1
#
_cell.length_a   1.000
_cell.length_b   1.000
_cell.length_c   1.000
_cell.angle_alpha   90.00
_cell.angle_beta   90.00
_cell.angle_gamma   90.00
#
_symmetry.space_group_name_H-M   'P 1'
#
loop_
_entity.id
_entity.type
_entity.pdbx_description
1 polymer ?
#
loop_
_entity_poly.entity_id
_entity_poly.type
_entity_poly.pdbx_seq_one_letter_code
_entity_poly.pdbx_strand_id
1 'polypeptide(L)'
;MSTGQDDDLDAWKRRRTIELAFELADSGRYEDFTDVAYALQFERGMATAQALIDDPEMRRVLNQRCADALEKLAPPPVPRPEPEIEAVVTASNDHAQMPLAAHLERAPSLLRRAMNAVWRSGDTADLNSAAS
;
A
#
# COMPACT_ATOMS: atom_id res chain seq x y z
N MET A 1 -38.99 27.02 3.29
CA MET A 1 -37.54 27.04 3.01
C MET A 1 -36.90 26.15 4.07
N SER A 2 -36.50 24.93 3.69
CA SER A 2 -36.12 23.85 4.63
C SER A 2 -34.63 23.51 4.54
N THR A 3 -33.77 24.52 4.48
CA THR A 3 -32.31 24.32 4.33
C THR A 3 -31.64 23.79 5.60
N GLY A 4 -32.17 24.12 6.79
CA GLY A 4 -31.54 23.73 8.05
C GLY A 4 -31.47 22.22 8.31
N GLN A 5 -32.45 21.44 7.82
CA GLN A 5 -32.45 19.99 8.01
C GLN A 5 -31.47 19.29 7.06
N ASP A 6 -31.28 19.84 5.85
CA ASP A 6 -30.32 19.32 4.88
C ASP A 6 -28.87 19.64 5.33
N ASP A 7 -28.65 20.85 5.88
CA ASP A 7 -27.35 21.27 6.43
C ASP A 7 -26.91 20.38 7.61
N ASP A 8 -27.82 20.07 8.54
CA ASP A 8 -27.54 19.20 9.69
C ASP A 8 -27.22 17.76 9.25
N LEU A 9 -27.95 17.26 8.24
CA LEU A 9 -27.71 15.92 7.68
C LEU A 9 -26.35 15.85 7.00
N ASP A 10 -25.96 16.86 6.23
CA ASP A 10 -24.68 16.88 5.53
C ASP A 10 -23.51 17.10 6.49
N ALA A 11 -23.69 17.90 7.55
CA ALA A 11 -22.73 18.02 8.64
C ALA A 11 -22.52 16.66 9.34
N TRP A 12 -23.61 15.93 9.62
CA TRP A 12 -23.55 14.60 10.21
C TRP A 12 -22.83 13.60 9.29
N LYS A 13 -23.16 13.56 8.00
CA LYS A 13 -22.48 12.68 7.02
C LYS A 13 -21.00 12.99 6.96
N ARG A 14 -20.62 14.26 6.87
CA ARG A 14 -19.21 14.68 6.84
C ARG A 14 -18.49 14.21 8.10
N ARG A 15 -19.09 14.43 9.27
CA ARG A 15 -18.51 13.98 10.53
C ARG A 15 -18.29 12.47 10.53
N ARG A 16 -19.30 11.71 10.09
CA ARG A 16 -19.21 10.24 10.05
C ARG A 16 -18.16 9.74 9.06
N THR A 17 -18.02 10.38 7.91
CA THR A 17 -16.96 10.04 6.93
C THR A 17 -15.57 10.25 7.51
N ILE A 18 -15.35 11.37 8.21
CA ILE A 18 -14.06 11.67 8.84
C ILE A 18 -13.73 10.65 9.93
N GLU A 19 -14.71 10.30 10.77
CA GLU A 19 -14.53 9.28 11.81
C GLU A 19 -14.14 7.93 11.20
N LEU A 20 -14.82 7.52 10.13
CA LEU A 20 -14.51 6.26 9.45
C LEU A 20 -13.13 6.30 8.79
N ALA A 21 -12.71 7.44 8.23
CA ALA A 21 -11.36 7.61 7.68
C ALA A 21 -10.28 7.39 8.76
N PHE A 22 -10.50 7.91 9.97
CA PHE A 22 -9.61 7.68 11.09
C PHE A 22 -9.62 6.21 11.57
N GLU A 23 -10.80 5.58 11.66
CA GLU A 23 -10.91 4.15 11.99
C GLU A 23 -10.11 3.28 11.00
N LEU A 24 -10.16 3.62 9.70
CA LEU A 24 -9.40 2.91 8.67
C LEU A 24 -7.90 3.16 8.80
N ALA A 25 -7.47 4.42 8.95
CA ALA A 25 -6.05 4.76 9.11
C ALA A 25 -5.43 4.08 10.35
N ASP A 26 -6.16 4.05 11.47
CA ASP A 26 -5.70 3.45 12.72
C ASP A 26 -5.67 1.91 12.67
N SER A 27 -6.30 1.28 11.68
CA SER A 27 -6.34 -0.18 11.54
C SER A 27 -5.01 -0.80 11.11
N GLY A 28 -4.09 0.01 10.56
CA GLY A 28 -2.80 -0.45 10.04
C GLY A 28 -2.90 -1.37 8.81
N ARG A 29 -4.07 -1.42 8.17
CA ARG A 29 -4.31 -2.17 6.91
C ARG A 29 -4.03 -1.35 5.65
N TYR A 30 -3.90 -0.05 5.78
CA TYR A 30 -3.79 0.90 4.68
C TYR A 30 -2.47 1.67 4.83
N GLU A 31 -1.77 1.90 3.73
CA GLU A 31 -0.43 2.51 3.78
C GLU A 31 -0.50 4.03 3.82
N ASP A 32 -1.48 4.62 3.12
CA ASP A 32 -1.62 6.05 3.00
C ASP A 32 -3.08 6.52 2.86
N PHE A 33 -3.24 7.83 2.71
CA PHE A 33 -4.51 8.49 2.44
C PHE A 33 -5.23 7.95 1.20
N THR A 34 -4.50 7.62 0.14
CA THR A 34 -5.07 7.14 -1.14
C THR A 34 -5.79 5.82 -0.92
N ASP A 35 -5.18 4.92 -0.16
CA ASP A 35 -5.76 3.64 0.22
C ASP A 35 -7.02 3.82 1.09
N VAL A 36 -6.97 4.75 2.04
CA VAL A 36 -8.13 5.09 2.89
C VAL A 36 -9.26 5.68 2.05
N ALA A 37 -8.96 6.60 1.13
CA ALA A 37 -9.93 7.20 0.23
C ALA A 37 -10.57 6.14 -0.70
N TYR A 38 -9.77 5.22 -1.22
CA TYR A 38 -10.23 4.09 -2.01
C TYR A 38 -11.19 3.19 -1.21
N ALA A 39 -10.81 2.81 0.01
CA ALA A 39 -11.65 1.98 0.87
C ALA A 39 -12.99 2.65 1.19
N LEU A 40 -12.99 3.96 1.47
CA LEU A 40 -14.22 4.71 1.69
C LEU A 40 -15.11 4.73 0.45
N GLN A 41 -14.54 4.96 -0.73
CA GLN A 41 -15.30 5.07 -1.97
C GLN A 41 -15.87 3.73 -2.43
N PHE A 42 -15.04 2.68 -2.47
CA PHE A 42 -15.38 1.41 -3.11
C PHE A 42 -15.82 0.33 -2.13
N GLU A 43 -15.20 0.23 -0.95
CA GLU A 43 -15.58 -0.79 0.05
C GLU A 43 -16.77 -0.33 0.91
N ARG A 44 -16.89 0.99 1.14
CA ARG A 44 -17.96 1.58 1.97
C ARG A 44 -19.03 2.32 1.17
N GLY A 45 -18.88 2.41 -0.15
CA GLY A 45 -19.85 3.05 -1.04
C GLY A 45 -20.01 4.56 -0.84
N MET A 46 -19.05 5.22 -0.19
CA MET A 46 -19.11 6.66 0.09
C MET A 46 -18.51 7.45 -1.07
N ALA A 47 -19.29 7.64 -2.14
CA ALA A 47 -18.83 8.27 -3.39
C ALA A 47 -18.24 9.68 -3.21
N THR A 48 -18.73 10.45 -2.22
CA THR A 48 -18.26 11.81 -1.91
C THR A 48 -17.15 11.85 -0.86
N ALA A 49 -16.71 10.70 -0.35
CA ALA A 49 -15.75 10.66 0.75
C ALA A 49 -14.45 11.37 0.40
N GLN A 50 -13.88 11.10 -0.78
CA GLN A 50 -12.62 11.71 -1.22
C GLN A 50 -12.68 13.23 -1.12
N ALA A 51 -13.73 13.87 -1.66
CA ALA A 51 -13.89 15.32 -1.60
C ALA A 51 -13.97 15.89 -0.17
N LEU A 52 -14.45 15.09 0.80
CA LEU A 52 -14.56 15.49 2.21
C LEU A 52 -13.25 15.36 2.98
N ILE A 53 -12.35 14.48 2.54
CA ILE A 53 -11.06 14.21 3.19
C ILE A 53 -9.85 14.72 2.39
N ASP A 54 -10.07 15.32 1.22
CA ASP A 54 -9.00 15.78 0.30
C ASP A 54 -8.18 16.97 0.78
N ASP A 55 -8.56 17.54 1.93
CA ASP A 55 -7.85 18.67 2.52
C ASP A 55 -6.38 18.30 2.83
N PRO A 56 -5.41 19.16 2.49
CA PRO A 56 -3.99 18.85 2.66
C PRO A 56 -3.58 18.61 4.11
N GLU A 57 -4.23 19.24 5.08
CA GLU A 57 -3.98 18.98 6.50
C GLU A 57 -4.54 17.61 6.89
N MET A 58 -5.77 17.29 6.45
CA MET A 58 -6.38 15.98 6.69
C MET A 58 -5.56 14.84 6.09
N ARG A 59 -5.05 15.00 4.87
CA ARG A 59 -4.15 14.04 4.21
C ARG A 59 -2.91 13.75 5.04
N ARG A 60 -2.28 14.78 5.62
CA ARG A 60 -1.10 14.61 6.50
C ARG A 60 -1.46 13.85 7.76
N VAL A 61 -2.59 14.17 8.39
CA VAL A 61 -3.06 13.48 9.61
C VAL A 61 -3.33 12.00 9.33
N LEU A 62 -3.99 11.69 8.22
CA LEU A 62 -4.29 10.30 7.83
C LEU A 62 -3.01 9.53 7.53
N ASN A 63 -2.08 10.10 6.76
CA ASN A 63 -0.79 9.45 6.48
C ASN A 63 0.02 9.19 7.75
N GLN A 64 0.04 10.14 8.69
CA GLN A 64 0.71 9.94 9.98
C GLN A 64 0.09 8.79 10.76
N ARG A 65 -1.25 8.74 10.83
CA ARG A 65 -1.96 7.65 11.51
C ARG A 65 -1.71 6.29 10.88
N CYS A 66 -1.71 6.21 9.55
CA CYS A 66 -1.35 4.97 8.83
C CYS A 66 0.07 4.53 9.19
N ALA A 67 1.05 5.44 9.15
CA ALA A 67 2.42 5.15 9.51
C ALA A 67 2.56 4.68 10.97
N ASP A 68 1.91 5.38 11.91
CA ASP A 68 1.90 5.02 13.33
C ASP A 68 1.26 3.64 13.56
N ALA A 69 0.20 3.30 12.83
CA ALA A 69 -0.48 2.01 12.93
C ALA A 69 0.39 0.87 12.35
N LEU A 70 1.07 1.12 11.23
CA LEU A 70 2.03 0.20 10.65
C LEU A 70 3.23 -0.04 11.57
N GLU A 71 3.76 1.00 12.20
CA GLU A 71 4.86 0.87 13.16
C GLU A 71 4.45 0.04 14.38
N LYS A 72 3.22 0.21 14.89
CA LYS A 72 2.68 -0.60 16.00
C LYS A 72 2.52 -2.08 15.62
N LEU A 73 2.26 -2.38 14.36
CA LEU A 73 2.15 -3.75 13.84
C LEU A 73 3.52 -4.35 13.49
N ALA A 74 4.54 -3.52 13.25
CA ALA A 74 5.86 -3.98 12.91
C ALA A 74 6.43 -4.82 14.06
N PRO A 75 6.89 -6.06 13.79
CA PRO A 75 7.60 -6.84 14.80
C PRO A 75 8.81 -6.05 15.31
N PRO A 76 9.15 -6.15 16.61
CA PRO A 76 10.37 -5.53 17.11
C PRO A 76 11.55 -6.03 16.29
N PRO A 77 12.53 -5.16 15.94
CA PRO A 77 13.69 -5.57 15.18
C PRO A 77 14.37 -6.71 15.94
N VAL A 78 14.34 -7.91 15.36
CA VAL A 78 15.12 -9.04 15.87
C VAL A 78 16.57 -8.57 15.93
N PRO A 79 17.24 -8.64 17.10
CA PRO A 79 18.64 -8.28 17.18
C PRO A 79 19.39 -9.13 16.16
N ARG A 80 19.98 -8.45 15.16
CA ARG A 80 20.92 -9.09 14.24
C ARG A 80 21.99 -9.73 15.12
N PRO A 81 22.21 -11.07 15.04
CA PRO A 81 23.36 -11.64 15.71
C PRO A 81 24.60 -10.92 15.16
N GLU A 82 25.33 -10.26 16.06
CA GLU A 82 26.66 -9.74 15.78
C GLU A 82 27.52 -10.86 15.20
N PRO A 83 28.45 -10.58 14.28
CA PRO A 83 29.29 -11.63 13.72
C PRO A 83 30.11 -12.26 14.86
N GLU A 84 29.74 -13.47 15.25
CA GLU A 84 30.57 -14.30 16.12
C GLU A 84 31.92 -14.47 15.43
N ILE A 85 32.91 -13.74 15.95
CA ILE A 85 34.31 -13.94 15.64
C ILE A 85 34.67 -15.26 16.33
N GLU A 86 34.32 -16.39 15.73
CA GLU A 86 34.71 -17.69 16.26
C GLU A 86 36.22 -17.82 16.17
N ALA A 87 36.79 -17.98 17.36
CA ALA A 87 38.20 -18.09 17.61
C ALA A 87 38.82 -19.23 16.79
N VAL A 88 40.03 -18.95 16.30
CA VAL A 88 41.13 -19.89 16.05
C VAL A 88 40.91 -21.23 16.77
N VAL A 89 40.67 -22.28 15.97
CA VAL A 89 41.03 -23.65 16.31
C VAL A 89 41.98 -24.14 15.22
N THR A 90 43.26 -24.06 15.51
CA THR A 90 44.31 -24.73 14.75
C THR A 90 44.23 -26.23 14.98
N ALA A 91 43.90 -26.99 13.93
CA ALA A 91 44.36 -28.37 13.72
C ALA A 91 44.29 -28.64 12.20
N SER A 92 45.40 -28.47 11.48
CA SER A 92 46.30 -29.57 11.12
C SER A 92 45.59 -30.69 10.34
N ASN A 93 45.50 -30.56 9.01
CA ASN A 93 46.30 -31.41 8.13
C ASN A 93 46.29 -30.90 6.68
N ASP A 94 47.52 -30.85 6.18
CA ASP A 94 48.02 -30.52 4.86
C ASP A 94 47.46 -31.47 3.80
N HIS A 95 46.91 -30.94 2.69
CA HIS A 95 47.03 -31.56 1.36
C HIS A 95 46.55 -30.59 0.27
N ALA A 96 47.50 -30.25 -0.61
CA ALA A 96 47.36 -29.80 -1.99
C ALA A 96 46.91 -28.34 -2.25
N GLN A 97 47.93 -27.53 -2.54
CA GLN A 97 47.87 -26.22 -3.18
C GLN A 97 47.13 -26.24 -4.53
N MET A 98 46.48 -25.12 -4.87
CA MET A 98 46.51 -24.46 -6.19
C MET A 98 45.91 -23.03 -6.04
N PRO A 99 46.64 -21.95 -6.38
CA PRO A 99 46.05 -20.62 -6.48
C PRO A 99 45.69 -20.27 -7.93
N LEU A 100 44.76 -19.31 -8.05
CA LEU A 100 44.64 -18.34 -9.15
C LEU A 100 43.83 -18.76 -10.39
N ALA A 101 42.60 -18.24 -10.49
CA ALA A 101 42.13 -17.54 -11.69
C ALA A 101 40.82 -16.79 -11.38
N ALA A 102 40.89 -15.47 -11.43
CA ALA A 102 39.73 -14.60 -11.57
C ALA A 102 38.92 -15.01 -12.81
N HIS A 103 37.62 -15.14 -12.67
CA HIS A 103 36.72 -15.15 -13.82
C HIS A 103 35.41 -14.42 -13.47
N LEU A 104 35.39 -13.17 -13.91
CA LEU A 104 34.25 -12.46 -14.51
C LEU A 104 32.95 -12.31 -13.69
N GLU A 105 32.77 -11.08 -13.19
CA GLU A 105 31.64 -10.21 -13.56
C GLU A 105 30.39 -10.88 -14.15
N ARG A 106 29.27 -10.87 -13.42
CA ARG A 106 27.94 -10.46 -13.95
C ARG A 106 26.91 -10.38 -12.81
N ALA A 107 26.41 -9.17 -12.55
CA ALA A 107 25.28 -8.90 -11.65
C ALA A 107 23.92 -9.38 -12.26
N PRO A 108 22.80 -9.04 -11.61
CA PRO A 108 21.84 -9.93 -10.97
C PRO A 108 20.77 -10.52 -11.92
N SER A 109 20.22 -11.68 -11.56
CA SER A 109 19.10 -12.30 -12.27
C SER A 109 17.79 -11.54 -12.03
N LEU A 110 17.46 -10.64 -12.97
CA LEU A 110 16.09 -10.33 -13.35
C LEU A 110 15.41 -11.61 -13.87
N LEU A 111 14.15 -11.81 -13.50
CA LEU A 111 13.06 -12.54 -14.18
C LEU A 111 12.34 -13.54 -13.27
N ARG A 112 11.24 -13.09 -12.66
CA ARG A 112 10.00 -13.87 -12.54
C ARG A 112 8.88 -12.97 -12.08
N ARG A 113 8.10 -12.44 -13.03
CA ARG A 113 6.63 -12.56 -13.09
C ARG A 113 6.11 -11.75 -14.28
N ALA A 114 6.06 -12.39 -15.44
CA ALA A 114 5.32 -11.89 -16.58
C ALA A 114 4.14 -12.84 -16.87
N MET A 115 2.99 -12.21 -17.11
CA MET A 115 1.87 -12.64 -17.97
C MET A 115 0.72 -13.46 -17.38
N ASN A 116 -0.46 -12.82 -17.29
CA ASN A 116 -1.65 -13.07 -18.13
C ASN A 116 -2.88 -12.38 -17.47
N ALA A 117 -3.88 -11.82 -18.14
CA ALA A 117 -4.15 -11.35 -19.50
C ALA A 117 -5.56 -10.70 -19.47
N VAL A 118 -5.73 -9.62 -20.26
CA VAL A 118 -6.95 -9.23 -21.01
C VAL A 118 -8.28 -9.06 -20.26
N TRP A 119 -8.75 -7.81 -20.18
CA TRP A 119 -10.18 -7.50 -20.31
C TRP A 119 -10.39 -6.65 -21.56
N ARG A 120 -11.28 -7.16 -22.43
CA ARG A 120 -11.68 -6.62 -23.73
C ARG A 120 -12.34 -5.26 -23.57
N SER A 121 -11.91 -4.32 -24.42
CA SER A 121 -12.69 -3.16 -24.84
C SER A 121 -13.92 -3.63 -25.62
N GLY A 122 -15.10 -3.15 -25.25
CA GLY A 122 -16.36 -3.38 -25.95
C GLY A 122 -16.92 -2.05 -26.43
N ASP A 123 -16.58 -1.68 -27.65
CA ASP A 123 -17.17 -0.60 -28.43
C ASP A 123 -17.81 -1.25 -29.66
N THR A 124 -19.15 -1.30 -29.68
CA THR A 124 -19.98 -1.36 -30.89
C THR A 124 -21.45 -1.13 -30.51
N ALA A 125 -22.07 -0.07 -31.03
CA ALA A 125 -23.31 -0.13 -31.83
C ALA A 125 -24.06 1.21 -31.79
N ASP A 126 -23.55 2.18 -32.54
CA ASP A 126 -24.38 3.23 -33.13
C ASP A 126 -24.70 2.77 -34.56
N LEU A 127 -25.94 2.33 -34.82
CA LEU A 127 -26.58 2.29 -36.15
C LEU A 127 -28.12 2.18 -36.00
N ASN A 128 -28.81 3.24 -36.43
CA ASN A 128 -30.15 3.28 -37.02
C ASN A 128 -31.37 2.72 -36.25
N SER A 129 -32.26 3.62 -35.83
CA SER A 129 -33.70 3.40 -35.89
C SER A 129 -34.40 4.68 -36.32
N ALA A 130 -34.73 4.75 -37.62
CA ALA A 130 -35.72 5.64 -38.19
C ALA A 130 -36.96 4.80 -38.55
N ALA A 131 -38.13 5.46 -38.53
CA ALA A 131 -39.46 5.05 -39.00
C ALA A 131 -40.35 4.23 -38.07
N SER A 132 -41.31 4.90 -37.43
CA SER A 132 -42.76 4.80 -37.75
C SER A 132 -43.51 5.99 -37.18
#